data_AF-A0A1I4D3K8-F1
#
_entry.id   AF-A0A1I4D3K8-F1
#
_cell.length_a   1.000
_cell.length_b   1.000
_cell.length_c   1.000
_cell.angle_alpha   90.00
_cell.angle_beta   90.00
_cell.angle_gamma   90.00
#
_symmetry.space_group_name_H-M   'P 1'
#
loop_
_entity.id
_entity.type
_entity.pdbx_description
1 polymer ?
#
loop_
_entity_poly.entity_id
_entity_poly.type
_entity_poly.pdbx_seq_one_letter_code
_entity_poly.pdbx_strand_id
1 'polypeptide(L)'
;MARATNRGTDGEVVRFLIAGGSAAAINWLARILLSLAFPFEAALILAYAIGMAAGFWLYRRFVFRGAQAGSVRGQLPVFLAVNMVGMGVVLAVSAGLVAVLGAMVPGLPRAAAEALGHGVGIGVGAVANYFGHRLLTFGGTPQTL
;
A
#
# COMPACT_ATOMS: atom_id res chain seq x y z
N MET A 1 31.08 -19.84 8.24
CA MET A 1 30.64 -18.92 7.17
C MET A 1 29.58 -19.61 6.33
N ALA A 2 28.30 -19.31 6.54
CA ALA A 2 27.20 -19.83 5.73
C ALA A 2 26.42 -18.64 5.17
N ARG A 3 26.32 -18.59 3.85
CA ARG A 3 25.70 -17.52 3.06
C ARG A 3 24.19 -17.52 3.34
N ALA A 4 23.74 -16.69 4.28
CA ALA A 4 22.33 -16.44 4.51
C ALA A 4 21.74 -15.86 3.22
N THR A 5 20.91 -16.67 2.57
CA THR A 5 20.31 -16.42 1.28
C THR A 5 19.34 -15.25 1.36
N ASN A 6 19.75 -14.09 0.85
CA ASN A 6 18.88 -12.91 0.67
C ASN A 6 17.73 -13.12 -0.35
N ARG A 7 17.57 -14.34 -0.89
CA ARG A 7 16.63 -14.65 -1.97
C ARG A 7 15.16 -14.64 -1.55
N GLY A 8 14.86 -14.73 -0.25
CA GLY A 8 13.47 -14.77 0.24
C GLY A 8 12.76 -13.41 0.23
N THR A 9 13.50 -12.33 0.53
CA THR A 9 12.96 -10.97 0.64
C THR A 9 12.77 -10.31 -0.71
N ASP A 10 13.68 -10.53 -1.66
CA ASP A 10 13.64 -9.88 -2.97
C ASP A 10 12.37 -10.27 -3.74
N GLY A 11 12.00 -11.56 -3.70
CA GLY A 11 10.75 -12.04 -4.29
C GLY A 11 9.49 -11.60 -3.54
N GLU A 12 9.58 -11.34 -2.23
CA GLU A 12 8.46 -10.81 -1.44
C GLU A 12 8.13 -9.36 -1.85
N VAL A 13 9.15 -8.51 -2.03
CA VAL A 13 8.98 -7.12 -2.49
C VAL A 13 8.34 -7.06 -3.87
N VAL A 14 8.80 -7.87 -4.83
CA VAL A 14 8.19 -7.91 -6.17
C VAL A 14 6.72 -8.34 -6.10
N ARG A 15 6.42 -9.39 -5.34
CA ARG A 15 5.04 -9.84 -5.14
C ARG A 15 4.19 -8.77 -4.45
N PHE A 16 4.76 -8.04 -3.51
CA PHE A 16 4.09 -6.93 -2.83
C PHE A 16 3.73 -5.81 -3.81
N LEU A 17 4.65 -5.39 -4.68
CA LEU A 17 4.37 -4.38 -5.70
C LEU A 17 3.30 -4.84 -6.69
N ILE A 18 3.36 -6.09 -7.13
CA ILE A 18 2.32 -6.69 -8.00
C ILE A 18 0.97 -6.71 -7.30
N ALA A 19 0.91 -7.19 -6.06
CA ALA A 19 -0.32 -7.27 -5.29
C ALA A 19 -0.91 -5.90 -4.97
N GLY A 20 -0.08 -4.95 -4.54
CA GLY A 20 -0.50 -3.59 -4.20
C GLY A 20 -0.97 -2.83 -5.43
N GLY A 21 -0.23 -2.93 -6.54
CA GLY A 21 -0.65 -2.38 -7.83
C GLY A 21 -1.95 -3.00 -8.33
N SER A 22 -2.14 -4.31 -8.17
CA SER A 22 -3.39 -4.99 -8.52
C SER A 22 -4.56 -4.53 -7.66
N ALA A 23 -4.36 -4.37 -6.35
CA ALA A 23 -5.38 -3.86 -5.45
C ALA A 23 -5.80 -2.41 -5.81
N ALA A 24 -4.83 -1.57 -6.16
CA ALA A 24 -5.09 -0.21 -6.64
C ALA A 24 -5.86 -0.22 -7.98
N ALA A 25 -5.49 -1.08 -8.92
CA ALA A 25 -6.21 -1.24 -10.19
C ALA A 25 -7.65 -1.72 -9.97
N ILE A 26 -7.86 -2.70 -9.08
CA ILE A 26 -9.20 -3.17 -8.70
C ILE A 26 -10.02 -2.04 -8.10
N ASN A 27 -9.46 -1.25 -7.17
CA ASN A 27 -10.12 -0.08 -6.62
C ASN A 27 -10.55 0.90 -7.72
N TRP A 28 -9.63 1.25 -8.61
CA TRP A 28 -9.88 2.24 -9.65
C TRP A 28 -10.95 1.77 -10.65
N LEU A 29 -10.87 0.52 -11.11
CA LEU A 29 -11.87 -0.07 -12.00
C LEU A 29 -13.23 -0.23 -11.31
N ALA A 30 -13.26 -0.67 -10.05
CA ALA A 30 -14.49 -0.76 -9.26
C ALA A 30 -15.16 0.61 -9.14
N ARG A 31 -14.40 1.68 -8.89
CA ARG A 31 -14.93 3.05 -8.85
C ARG A 31 -15.58 3.44 -10.17
N ILE A 32 -14.95 3.07 -11.31
CA ILE A 32 -15.51 3.34 -12.64
C ILE A 32 -16.84 2.64 -12.87
N LEU A 33 -16.90 1.35 -12.58
CA LEU A 33 -18.12 0.56 -12.76
C LEU A 33 -19.23 0.96 -11.78
N LEU A 34 -18.88 1.22 -10.52
CA LEU A 34 -19.85 1.62 -9.50
C LEU A 34 -20.45 3.00 -9.77
N SER A 35 -19.71 3.91 -10.40
CA SER A 35 -20.26 5.22 -10.80
C SER A 35 -21.34 5.15 -11.88
N LEU A 36 -21.56 3.98 -12.50
CA LEU A 36 -22.72 3.75 -13.37
C LEU A 36 -24.02 3.57 -12.57
N ALA A 37 -23.92 3.23 -11.29
CA ALA A 37 -25.06 2.90 -10.43
C ALA A 37 -25.17 3.80 -9.17
N PHE A 38 -24.08 4.43 -8.73
CA PHE A 38 -24.00 5.19 -7.48
C PHE A 38 -23.44 6.60 -7.68
N PRO A 39 -23.81 7.58 -6.82
CA PRO A 39 -23.16 8.88 -6.77
C PRO A 39 -21.67 8.74 -6.37
N PHE A 40 -20.89 9.78 -6.68
CA PHE A 40 -19.42 9.73 -6.62
C PHE A 40 -18.89 9.27 -5.26
N GLU A 41 -19.40 9.82 -4.17
CA GLU A 41 -18.95 9.54 -2.81
C GLU A 41 -19.22 8.08 -2.43
N ALA A 42 -20.40 7.57 -2.76
CA ALA A 42 -20.77 6.18 -2.48
C ALA A 42 -19.94 5.21 -3.33
N ALA A 43 -19.74 5.51 -4.62
CA ALA A 43 -18.89 4.72 -5.51
C ALA A 43 -17.43 4.67 -5.02
N LEU A 44 -16.91 5.81 -4.54
CA LEU A 44 -15.56 5.91 -3.99
C LEU A 44 -15.38 5.05 -2.73
N ILE A 45 -16.31 5.13 -1.77
CA ILE A 45 -16.25 4.37 -0.52
C ILE A 45 -16.35 2.86 -0.79
N LEU A 46 -17.30 2.43 -1.64
CA LEU A 46 -17.46 1.01 -1.99
C LEU A 46 -16.23 0.48 -2.75
N ALA A 47 -15.72 1.25 -3.70
CA ALA A 47 -14.51 0.88 -4.43
C ALA A 47 -13.31 0.74 -3.48
N TYR A 48 -13.19 1.62 -2.49
CA TYR A 48 -12.13 1.55 -1.48
C TYR A 48 -12.25 0.28 -0.64
N ALA A 49 -13.46 -0.08 -0.20
CA ALA A 49 -13.70 -1.32 0.51
C ALA A 49 -13.34 -2.56 -0.34
N ILE A 50 -13.69 -2.58 -1.63
CA ILE A 50 -13.35 -3.66 -2.56
C ILE A 50 -11.83 -3.77 -2.74
N GLY A 51 -11.15 -2.64 -2.97
CA GLY A 51 -9.70 -2.59 -3.11
C GLY A 51 -8.97 -3.08 -1.85
N MET A 52 -9.43 -2.63 -0.68
CA MET A 52 -8.90 -3.05 0.62
C MET A 52 -9.08 -4.56 0.85
N ALA A 53 -10.24 -5.11 0.52
CA ALA A 53 -10.50 -6.54 0.62
C ALA A 53 -9.59 -7.34 -0.34
N ALA A 54 -9.48 -6.91 -1.59
CA ALA A 54 -8.58 -7.53 -2.56
C ALA A 54 -7.12 -7.48 -2.09
N GLY A 55 -6.66 -6.32 -1.61
CA GLY A 55 -5.31 -6.12 -1.07
C GLY A 55 -5.02 -7.06 0.10
N PHE A 56 -5.94 -7.19 1.06
CA PHE A 56 -5.78 -8.10 2.20
C PHE A 56 -5.53 -9.54 1.72
N TRP A 57 -6.37 -10.04 0.82
CA TRP A 57 -6.25 -11.42 0.34
C TRP A 57 -5.03 -11.64 -0.54
N LEU A 58 -4.68 -10.68 -1.40
CA LEU A 58 -3.46 -10.74 -2.21
C LEU A 58 -2.21 -10.76 -1.32
N TYR A 59 -2.12 -9.88 -0.33
CA TYR A 59 -0.98 -9.89 0.59
C TYR A 59 -0.91 -11.19 1.38
N ARG A 60 -2.04 -11.63 1.93
CA ARG A 60 -2.10 -12.85 2.74
C ARG A 60 -1.80 -14.13 1.97
N ARG A 61 -2.23 -14.24 0.72
CA ARG A 61 -2.14 -15.50 -0.05
C ARG A 61 -0.93 -15.55 -0.99
N PHE A 62 -0.56 -14.41 -1.56
CA PHE A 62 0.47 -14.34 -2.61
C PHE A 62 1.80 -13.78 -2.10
N VAL A 63 1.76 -12.71 -1.30
CA VAL A 63 2.98 -12.05 -0.80
C VAL A 63 3.55 -12.80 0.42
N PHE A 64 2.81 -12.76 1.53
CA PHE A 64 3.21 -13.30 2.84
C PHE A 64 2.63 -14.69 3.04
N ARG A 65 3.17 -15.71 2.36
CA ARG A 65 2.58 -17.07 2.35
C ARG A 65 2.42 -17.68 3.74
N GLY A 66 3.32 -17.36 4.67
CA GLY A 66 3.21 -17.75 6.08
C GLY A 66 1.95 -17.24 6.77
N ALA A 67 1.40 -16.09 6.34
CA ALA A 67 0.20 -15.48 6.92
C ALA A 67 -1.03 -16.42 6.94
N GLN A 68 -1.01 -17.49 6.15
CA GLN A 68 -2.10 -18.43 6.07
C GLN A 68 -2.38 -19.19 7.36
N ALA A 69 -1.37 -19.41 8.20
CA ALA A 69 -1.54 -20.06 9.49
C ALA A 69 -2.07 -19.13 10.60
N GLY A 70 -2.07 -17.81 10.37
CA GLY A 70 -2.67 -16.83 11.29
C GLY A 70 -4.19 -16.65 11.07
N SER A 71 -4.89 -16.21 12.13
CA SER A 71 -6.34 -15.98 12.08
C SER A 71 -6.69 -14.68 11.34
N VAL A 72 -7.69 -14.74 10.46
CA VAL A 72 -8.19 -13.55 9.73
C VAL A 72 -8.69 -12.49 10.70
N ARG A 73 -9.39 -12.90 11.77
CA ARG A 73 -9.91 -11.98 12.80
C ARG A 73 -8.81 -11.21 13.53
N GLY A 74 -7.62 -11.80 13.71
CA GLY A 74 -6.46 -11.12 14.30
C GLY A 74 -5.70 -10.24 13.31
N GLN A 75 -5.60 -10.68 12.05
CA GLN A 75 -4.84 -9.97 11.02
C GLN A 75 -5.57 -8.74 10.47
N LEU A 76 -6.90 -8.80 10.35
CA LEU A 76 -7.68 -7.76 9.68
C LEU A 76 -7.59 -6.37 10.37
N PRO A 77 -7.74 -6.24 11.71
CA PRO A 77 -7.60 -4.94 12.36
C PRO A 77 -6.20 -4.35 12.20
N VAL A 78 -5.16 -5.18 12.28
CA VAL A 78 -3.77 -4.75 12.10
C VAL A 78 -3.51 -4.35 10.65
N PHE A 79 -4.07 -5.07 9.68
CA PHE A 79 -4.00 -4.71 8.26
C PHE A 79 -4.60 -3.33 7.99
N LEU A 80 -5.78 -3.06 8.54
CA LEU A 80 -6.44 -1.76 8.42
C LEU A 80 -5.60 -0.66 9.08
N ALA A 81 -5.09 -0.90 10.30
CA ALA A 81 -4.24 0.06 11.00
C ALA A 81 -2.96 0.39 10.22
N VAL A 82 -2.28 -0.62 9.68
CA VAL A 82 -1.07 -0.41 8.86
C VAL A 82 -1.37 0.41 7.60
N ASN A 83 -2.50 0.16 6.92
CA ASN A 83 -2.88 0.96 5.75
C ASN A 83 -3.25 2.40 6.11
N MET A 84 -3.93 2.62 7.24
CA MET A 84 -4.22 3.97 7.73
C MET A 84 -2.94 4.75 8.06
N VAL A 85 -1.97 4.10 8.71
CA VAL A 85 -0.64 4.70 8.94
C VAL A 85 0.06 4.96 7.62
N GLY A 86 0.02 4.01 6.68
CA GLY A 86 0.59 4.17 5.33
C GLY A 86 0.01 5.35 4.58
N MET A 87 -1.31 5.55 4.63
CA MET A 87 -1.98 6.73 4.07
C MET A 87 -1.47 8.02 4.72
N GLY A 88 -1.31 8.02 6.05
CA GLY A 88 -0.70 9.14 6.78
C GLY A 88 0.74 9.45 6.33
N VAL A 89 1.56 8.41 6.09
CA VAL A 89 2.93 8.55 5.57
C VAL A 89 2.91 9.17 4.18
N VAL A 90 2.07 8.66 3.26
CA VAL A 90 1.95 9.22 1.91
C VAL A 90 1.56 10.70 1.99
N LEU A 91 0.55 11.05 2.81
CA LEU A 91 0.08 12.42 2.97
C LEU A 91 1.19 13.34 3.52
N ALA A 92 1.85 12.93 4.60
CA ALA A 92 2.88 13.72 5.26
C ALA A 92 4.10 13.95 4.36
N VAL A 93 4.59 12.89 3.70
CA VAL A 93 5.74 12.98 2.78
C VAL A 93 5.38 13.82 1.56
N SER A 94 4.18 13.63 0.99
CA SER A 94 3.73 14.42 -0.17
C SER A 94 3.63 15.90 0.17
N ALA A 95 2.93 16.24 1.25
CA ALA A 95 2.73 17.63 1.67
C ALA A 95 4.06 18.29 2.07
N GLY A 96 4.91 17.57 2.80
CA GLY A 96 6.24 18.04 3.19
C GLY A 96 7.12 18.33 1.97
N LEU A 97 7.16 17.43 0.99
CA LEU A 97 7.97 17.64 -0.22
C LEU A 97 7.42 18.78 -1.09
N VAL A 98 6.10 18.90 -1.23
CA VAL A 98 5.48 20.05 -1.92
C VAL A 98 5.87 21.36 -1.26
N ALA A 99 5.82 21.44 0.07
CA ALA A 99 6.21 22.63 0.82
C ALA A 99 7.69 22.97 0.63
N VAL A 100 8.59 21.97 0.70
CA VAL A 100 10.04 22.15 0.49
C VAL A 100 10.33 22.61 -0.93
N LEU A 101 9.74 21.97 -1.95
CA LEU A 101 9.96 22.34 -3.35
C LEU A 101 9.43 23.75 -3.66
N GLY A 102 8.26 24.09 -3.13
CA GLY A 102 7.68 25.44 -3.30
C GLY A 102 8.51 26.55 -2.65
N ALA A 103 9.22 26.24 -1.56
CA ALA A 103 10.10 27.20 -0.89
C ALA A 103 11.50 27.28 -1.51
N MET A 104 12.07 26.14 -1.94
CA MET A 104 13.48 26.02 -2.32
C MET A 104 13.72 26.08 -3.83
N VAL A 105 12.69 25.93 -4.67
CA VAL A 105 12.81 25.91 -6.13
C VAL A 105 11.94 27.02 -6.76
N PRO A 106 12.47 28.25 -6.86
CA PRO A 106 11.74 29.36 -7.48
C PRO A 106 11.32 29.04 -8.92
N GLY A 107 10.06 29.32 -9.25
CA GLY A 107 9.52 29.10 -10.59
C GLY A 107 9.08 27.67 -10.90
N LEU A 108 9.21 26.71 -9.97
CA LEU A 108 8.65 25.37 -10.15
C LEU A 108 7.10 25.45 -10.19
N PRO A 109 6.44 24.95 -11.24
CA PRO A 109 4.99 24.91 -11.30
C PRO A 109 4.41 24.08 -10.15
N ARG A 110 3.36 24.58 -9.51
CA ARG A 110 2.70 23.88 -8.39
C ARG A 110 2.29 22.45 -8.75
N ALA A 111 1.73 22.24 -9.95
CA ALA A 111 1.35 20.92 -10.43
C ALA A 111 2.55 19.95 -10.52
N ALA A 112 3.74 20.45 -10.88
CA ALA A 112 4.95 19.63 -10.91
C ALA A 112 5.42 19.28 -9.50
N ALA A 113 5.37 20.23 -8.56
CA ALA A 113 5.67 19.98 -7.15
C ALA A 113 4.71 18.95 -6.54
N GLU A 114 3.41 19.06 -6.83
CA GLU A 114 2.38 18.11 -6.38
C GLU A 114 2.58 16.71 -6.96
N ALA A 115 2.90 16.61 -8.25
CA ALA A 115 3.19 15.32 -8.90
C ALA A 115 4.44 14.64 -8.31
N LEU A 116 5.53 15.40 -8.13
CA LEU A 116 6.76 14.89 -7.50
C LEU A 116 6.54 14.51 -6.03
N GLY A 117 5.88 15.39 -5.29
CA GLY A 117 5.48 15.17 -3.90
C GLY A 117 4.70 13.88 -3.74
N HIS A 118 3.65 13.71 -4.54
CA HIS A 118 2.80 12.53 -4.51
C HIS A 118 3.56 11.27 -4.93
N GLY A 119 4.38 11.34 -5.98
CA GLY A 119 5.19 10.21 -6.44
C GLY A 119 6.17 9.71 -5.37
N VAL A 120 6.89 10.61 -4.72
CA VAL A 120 7.77 10.27 -3.58
C VAL A 120 6.97 9.76 -2.39
N GLY A 121 5.83 10.39 -2.10
CA GLY A 121 4.91 9.94 -1.06
C GLY A 121 4.44 8.51 -1.27
N ILE A 122 4.02 8.14 -2.48
CA ILE A 122 3.66 6.77 -2.84
C ILE A 122 4.84 5.82 -2.65
N GLY A 123 6.03 6.19 -3.12
CA GLY A 123 7.24 5.34 -3.00
C GLY A 123 7.60 5.06 -1.54
N VAL A 124 7.70 6.10 -0.72
CA VAL A 124 7.99 5.98 0.72
C VAL A 124 6.86 5.23 1.44
N GLY A 125 5.62 5.55 1.11
CA GLY A 125 4.43 4.87 1.65
C GLY A 125 4.42 3.38 1.33
N ALA A 126 4.77 2.98 0.10
CA ALA A 126 4.84 1.58 -0.29
C ALA A 126 5.90 0.81 0.51
N VAL A 127 7.08 1.41 0.75
CA VAL A 127 8.13 0.82 1.58
C VAL A 127 7.66 0.68 3.04
N ALA A 128 7.10 1.75 3.62
CA ALA A 128 6.58 1.72 4.98
C ALA A 128 5.47 0.66 5.15
N ASN A 129 4.57 0.58 4.17
CA ASN A 129 3.43 -0.34 4.17
C ASN A 129 3.89 -1.80 4.01
N TYR A 130 4.90 -2.06 3.17
CA TYR A 130 5.55 -3.37 3.07
C TYR A 130 6.07 -3.83 4.44
N PHE A 131 6.88 -3.01 5.10
CA PHE A 131 7.43 -3.37 6.42
C PHE A 131 6.35 -3.47 7.49
N GLY A 132 5.36 -2.58 7.48
CA GLY A 132 4.22 -2.65 8.40
C GLY A 132 3.46 -3.96 8.28
N HIS A 133 3.17 -4.41 7.06
CA HIS A 133 2.50 -5.69 6.86
C HIS A 133 3.39 -6.89 7.19
N ARG A 134 4.66 -6.83 6.80
CA ARG A 134 5.63 -7.89 7.07
C ARG A 134 5.87 -8.11 8.56
N LEU A 135 5.96 -7.04 9.34
CA LEU A 135 6.32 -7.09 10.76
C LEU A 135 5.11 -7.18 11.68
N LEU A 136 4.03 -6.44 11.37
CA LEU A 136 2.89 -6.29 12.27
C LEU A 136 1.70 -7.15 11.83
N THR A 137 1.27 -7.02 10.56
CA THR A 137 0.08 -7.75 10.09
C THR A 137 0.32 -9.25 9.98
N PHE A 138 1.49 -9.64 9.46
CA PHE A 138 1.80 -11.03 9.11
C PHE A 138 3.10 -11.57 9.74
N GLY A 139 3.73 -10.81 10.63
CA GLY A 139 5.04 -11.15 11.20
C GLY A 139 5.06 -12.32 12.20
N GLY A 140 3.91 -12.65 12.80
CA GLY A 140 3.80 -13.73 13.79
C GLY A 140 3.78 -15.15 13.21
N THR A 141 4.00 -15.33 11.90
CA THR A 141 3.84 -16.64 11.27
C THR A 141 5.07 -17.03 10.44
N PRO A 142 5.68 -18.21 10.67
CA PRO A 142 6.84 -18.66 9.91
C PRO A 142 6.55 -18.61 8.41
N GLN A 143 7.37 -17.87 7.66
CA GLN A 143 7.30 -17.89 6.20
C GLN A 143 7.98 -19.17 5.71
N THR A 144 7.22 -20.22 5.42
CA THR A 144 7.78 -21.42 4.79
C THR A 144 8.19 -21.08 3.35
N LEU A 145 9.46 -21.37 3.04
CA LEU A 145 10.06 -21.24 1.71
C LEU A 145 9.41 -22.19 0.71
#